data_AF-A0A0F9H1R3-F1
#
_entry.id   AF-A0A0F9H1R3-F1
#
_cell.length_a   1.000
_cell.length_b   1.000
_cell.length_c   1.000
_cell.angle_alpha   90.00
_cell.angle_beta   90.00
_cell.angle_gamma   90.00
#
_symmetry.space_group_name_H-M   'P 1'
#
loop_
_entity.id
_entity.type
_entity.pdbx_description
1 polymer ?
#
loop_
_entity_poly.entity_id
_entity_poly.type
_entity_poly.pdbx_seq_one_letter_code
_entity_poly.pdbx_strand_id
1 'polypeptide(L)'
;MSLVGERLPGVKLQPVKRNADDRGFLTEILREEDLDFRRFGQAYIIHCHFGVVKAWYEHAFQTDCLFCVQGTMKVGLVDLRRGLVENSYLSPAYVILGEEGSNARLWVPPGIAHGFA
;
A
#
# COMPACT_ATOMS: atom_id res chain seq x y z
N MET A 1 -9.33 10.45 -2.46
CA MET A 1 -8.14 9.59 -2.26
C MET A 1 -7.70 9.76 -0.82
N SER A 2 -8.17 8.91 0.08
CA SER A 2 -7.80 9.03 1.48
C SER A 2 -7.65 7.65 2.09
N LEU A 3 -6.55 7.48 2.81
CA LEU A 3 -6.47 6.50 3.88
C LEU A 3 -7.64 6.78 4.83
N VAL A 4 -8.46 5.78 5.12
CA VAL A 4 -9.62 5.90 6.00
C VAL A 4 -9.28 5.28 7.35
N GLY A 5 -9.50 6.02 8.42
CA GLY A 5 -9.20 5.59 9.78
C GLY A 5 -8.16 6.50 10.44
N GLU A 6 -7.41 5.94 11.36
CA GLU A 6 -6.43 6.69 12.15
C GLU A 6 -5.18 7.05 11.33
N ARG A 7 -4.48 8.10 11.76
CA ARG A 7 -3.24 8.52 11.13
C ARG A 7 -2.14 7.53 11.47
N LEU A 8 -1.60 6.84 10.47
CA LEU A 8 -0.48 5.92 10.63
C LEU A 8 0.83 6.57 10.16
N PRO A 9 1.76 6.94 11.06
CA PRO A 9 3.00 7.61 10.69
C PRO A 9 3.85 6.78 9.73
N GLY A 10 4.22 7.36 8.59
CA GLY A 10 5.06 6.71 7.57
C GLY A 10 4.29 5.89 6.54
N VAL A 11 3.01 5.57 6.78
CA VAL A 11 2.14 5.04 5.72
C VAL A 11 1.80 6.17 4.76
N LYS A 12 2.04 5.96 3.46
CA LYS A 12 1.81 6.99 2.44
C LYS A 12 1.02 6.43 1.27
N LEU A 13 -0.10 7.08 0.95
CA LEU A 13 -0.86 6.83 -0.26
C LEU A 13 -0.46 7.87 -1.31
N GLN A 14 0.21 7.44 -2.36
CA GLN A 14 0.73 8.32 -3.40
C GLN A 14 0.00 8.06 -4.73
N PRO A 15 -0.77 9.02 -5.24
CA PRO A 15 -1.40 8.92 -6.55
C PRO A 15 -0.35 8.66 -7.62
N VAL A 16 -0.64 7.74 -8.54
CA VAL A 16 0.20 7.50 -9.72
C VAL A 16 -0.56 7.94 -10.96
N LYS A 17 0.16 8.46 -11.96
CA LYS A 17 -0.45 8.99 -13.18
C LYS A 17 -0.79 7.83 -14.13
N ARG A 18 -1.99 7.89 -14.73
CA ARG A 18 -2.32 7.12 -15.94
C ARG A 18 -2.14 8.04 -17.15
N ASN A 19 -1.12 7.77 -17.95
CA ASN A 19 -0.91 8.45 -19.22
C ASN A 19 -1.63 7.65 -20.30
N ALA A 20 -2.88 8.01 -20.59
CA ALA A 20 -3.72 7.32 -21.55
C ALA A 20 -3.51 7.82 -22.99
N ASP A 21 -3.64 6.90 -23.95
CA ASP A 21 -3.69 7.16 -25.38
C ASP A 21 -4.69 6.19 -26.07
N ASP A 22 -4.73 6.18 -27.40
CA ASP A 22 -5.61 5.33 -28.20
C ASP A 22 -5.33 3.83 -28.08
N ARG A 23 -4.21 3.44 -27.47
CA ARG A 23 -3.77 2.04 -27.27
C ARG A 23 -4.02 1.55 -25.85
N GLY A 24 -4.36 2.43 -24.92
CA GLY A 24 -4.57 2.12 -23.50
C GLY A 24 -3.96 3.17 -22.58
N PHE A 25 -3.17 2.74 -21.58
CA PHE A 25 -2.46 3.66 -20.71
C PHE A 25 -1.11 3.12 -20.24
N LEU A 26 -0.19 4.05 -19.92
CA LEU A 26 1.04 3.80 -19.20
C LEU A 26 0.94 4.34 -17.77
N THR A 27 1.34 3.54 -16.79
CA THR A 27 1.53 3.96 -15.40
C THR A 27 2.91 3.55 -14.91
N GLU A 28 3.72 4.53 -14.52
CA GLU A 28 4.96 4.31 -13.79
C GLU A 28 4.61 4.06 -12.31
N ILE A 29 4.77 2.81 -11.84
CA ILE A 29 4.43 2.44 -10.46
C ILE A 29 5.49 2.93 -9.48
N LEU A 30 6.76 2.71 -9.80
CA LEU A 30 7.90 3.03 -8.95
C LEU A 30 9.12 3.38 -9.80
N ARG A 31 9.86 4.41 -9.38
CA ARG A 31 11.14 4.85 -9.94
C ARG A 31 12.16 5.03 -8.81
N GLU A 32 13.43 4.89 -9.15
CA GLU A 32 14.54 5.09 -8.19
C GLU A 32 14.52 6.49 -7.55
N GLU A 33 14.15 7.50 -8.32
CA GLU A 33 14.10 8.90 -7.88
C GLU A 33 12.88 9.21 -6.97
N ASP A 34 11.96 8.26 -6.78
CA ASP A 34 10.83 8.47 -5.89
C ASP A 34 11.32 8.69 -4.45
N LEU A 35 10.83 9.75 -3.79
CA LEU A 35 11.29 10.18 -2.46
C LEU A 35 11.27 9.09 -1.37
N ASP A 36 10.39 8.10 -1.53
CA ASP A 36 10.21 7.00 -0.59
C ASP A 36 10.95 5.72 -1.00
N PHE A 37 11.51 5.69 -2.21
CA PHE A 37 12.41 4.63 -2.63
C PHE A 37 13.75 4.76 -1.89
N ARG A 38 14.24 3.64 -1.37
CA ARG A 38 15.52 3.59 -0.64
C ARG A 38 16.55 2.73 -1.34
N ARG A 39 16.14 1.52 -1.71
CA ARG A 39 16.94 0.55 -2.46
C ARG A 39 16.01 -0.50 -3.03
N PHE A 40 16.44 -1.14 -4.11
CA PHE A 40 15.78 -2.35 -4.57
C PHE A 40 16.05 -3.51 -3.61
N GLY A 41 15.07 -4.40 -3.45
CA GLY A 41 15.21 -5.63 -2.70
C GLY A 41 14.53 -6.79 -3.42
N GLN A 42 13.23 -6.64 -3.67
CA GLN A 42 12.41 -7.67 -4.30
C GLN A 42 11.23 -7.03 -5.04
N ALA A 43 10.80 -7.67 -6.12
CA ALA A 43 9.52 -7.43 -6.76
C ALA A 43 8.81 -8.78 -6.95
N TYR A 44 7.52 -8.82 -6.66
CA TYR A 44 6.71 -10.03 -6.80
C TYR A 44 5.25 -9.67 -7.04
N ILE A 45 4.47 -10.64 -7.51
CA ILE A 45 3.04 -10.50 -7.77
C ILE A 45 2.26 -11.50 -6.93
N ILE A 46 1.09 -11.08 -6.45
CA ILE A 46 0.11 -11.96 -5.83
C ILE A 46 -1.18 -11.86 -6.65
N HIS A 47 -1.80 -13.03 -6.89
CA HIS A 47 -3.17 -13.13 -7.35
C HIS A 47 -4.01 -13.77 -6.24
N CYS A 48 -5.19 -13.22 -5.97
CA CYS A 48 -6.17 -13.76 -5.03
C CYS A 48 -7.50 -13.96 -5.75
N HIS A 49 -8.16 -15.09 -5.50
CA HIS A 49 -9.55 -15.28 -5.93
C HIS A 49 -10.49 -14.41 -5.11
N PHE A 50 -11.65 -14.07 -5.68
CA PHE A 50 -12.68 -13.30 -4.99
C PHE A 50 -13.02 -13.92 -3.62
N GLY A 51 -13.07 -13.08 -2.58
CA GLY A 51 -13.39 -13.48 -1.21
C GLY A 51 -12.20 -14.02 -0.40
N VAL A 52 -11.01 -14.18 -0.99
CA VAL A 52 -9.80 -14.59 -0.26
C VAL A 52 -9.20 -13.41 0.48
N VAL A 53 -9.06 -13.55 1.80
CA VAL A 53 -8.33 -12.59 2.64
C VAL A 53 -6.91 -13.09 2.88
N LYS A 54 -5.91 -12.27 2.55
CA LYS A 54 -4.52 -12.48 2.93
C LYS A 54 -4.11 -11.43 3.96
N ALA A 55 -4.30 -11.77 5.22
CA ALA A 55 -3.91 -10.94 6.36
C ALA A 55 -3.70 -11.84 7.60
N TRP A 56 -2.92 -11.42 8.59
CA TRP A 56 -2.05 -10.24 8.61
C TRP A 56 -0.61 -10.66 8.39
N TYR A 57 0.18 -9.80 7.75
CA TYR A 57 1.63 -9.96 7.72
C TYR A 57 2.29 -8.62 8.09
N GLU A 58 3.47 -8.74 8.71
CA GLU A 58 4.28 -7.63 9.20
C GLU A 58 5.73 -7.93 8.83
N HIS A 59 6.49 -6.86 8.58
CA HIS A 59 7.90 -6.96 8.26
C HIS A 59 8.73 -6.16 9.25
N ALA A 60 9.66 -6.85 9.93
CA ALA A 60 10.57 -6.21 10.87
C ALA A 60 11.51 -5.18 10.21
N PHE A 61 11.83 -5.33 8.92
CA PHE A 61 12.84 -4.51 8.22
C PHE A 61 12.45 -4.03 6.83
N GLN A 62 11.43 -4.61 6.21
CA GLN A 62 11.05 -4.32 4.82
C GLN A 62 9.99 -3.23 4.78
N THR A 63 10.16 -2.27 3.85
CA THR A 63 9.10 -1.34 3.45
C THR A 63 8.47 -1.89 2.17
N ASP A 64 7.15 -2.02 2.14
CA ASP A 64 6.43 -2.41 0.94
C ASP A 64 5.96 -1.21 0.14
N CYS A 65 5.99 -1.37 -1.19
CA CYS A 65 5.32 -0.48 -2.14
C CYS A 65 4.25 -1.29 -2.87
N LEU A 66 3.00 -1.19 -2.40
CA LEU A 66 1.87 -1.94 -2.93
C LEU A 66 1.16 -1.16 -4.03
N PHE A 67 0.81 -1.83 -5.12
CA PHE A 67 0.00 -1.29 -6.21
C PHE A 67 -0.94 -2.36 -6.74
N CYS A 68 -2.21 -2.02 -6.95
CA CYS A 68 -3.19 -2.94 -7.53
C CYS A 68 -3.13 -2.84 -9.06
N VAL A 69 -2.55 -3.86 -9.69
CA VAL A 69 -2.36 -3.91 -11.15
C VAL A 69 -3.68 -4.17 -11.89
N GLN A 70 -4.54 -5.01 -11.33
CA GLN A 70 -5.82 -5.41 -11.90
C GLN A 70 -6.84 -5.69 -10.79
N GLY A 71 -8.10 -5.33 -11.04
CA GLY A 71 -9.19 -5.50 -10.09
C GLY A 71 -9.20 -4.43 -9.00
N THR A 72 -9.75 -4.78 -7.84
CA THR A 72 -9.88 -3.90 -6.68
C THR A 72 -9.50 -4.68 -5.44
N MET A 73 -8.71 -4.06 -4.54
CA MET A 73 -8.37 -4.64 -3.25
C MET A 73 -8.59 -3.64 -2.12
N LYS A 74 -9.10 -4.12 -0.98
CA LYS A 74 -9.15 -3.36 0.27
C LYS A 74 -7.96 -3.75 1.13
N VAL A 75 -7.03 -2.82 1.32
CA VAL A 75 -5.85 -3.02 2.17
C VAL A 75 -6.16 -2.54 3.59
N GLY A 76 -6.13 -3.45 4.56
CA GLY A 76 -6.20 -3.15 5.99
C GLY A 76 -4.81 -2.91 6.56
N LEU A 77 -4.69 -1.98 7.50
CA LEU A 77 -3.45 -1.54 8.13
C LEU A 77 -3.67 -1.39 9.64
N VAL A 78 -2.69 -1.82 10.44
CA VAL A 78 -2.64 -1.59 11.88
C VAL A 78 -1.21 -1.35 12.33
N ASP A 79 -0.99 -0.34 13.15
CA ASP A 79 0.34 0.00 13.64
C ASP A 79 0.69 -0.79 14.91
N LEU A 80 1.75 -1.60 14.84
CA LEU A 80 2.21 -2.46 15.94
C LEU A 80 3.44 -1.87 16.66
N ARG A 81 3.85 -0.64 16.33
CA ARG A 81 5.05 0.01 16.88
C ARG A 81 4.78 0.61 18.25
N ARG A 82 5.07 -0.16 19.29
CA ARG A 82 4.97 0.30 20.69
C ARG A 82 5.95 1.43 20.99
N GLY A 83 5.47 2.49 21.63
CA GLY A 83 6.30 3.56 22.19
C GLY A 83 7.03 4.46 21.19
N LEU A 84 6.84 4.26 19.88
CA LEU A 84 7.48 5.09 18.85
C LEU A 84 6.68 6.36 18.53
N VAL A 85 5.36 6.27 18.47
CA VAL A 85 4.47 7.42 18.26
C VAL A 85 3.28 7.32 19.19
N GLU A 86 3.05 8.39 19.95
CA GLU A 86 1.95 8.49 20.90
C GLU A 86 0.61 8.27 20.18
N ASN A 87 -0.25 7.43 20.78
CA ASN A 87 -1.59 7.11 20.26
C ASN A 87 -1.63 6.47 18.86
N SER A 88 -0.54 5.86 18.39
CA SER A 88 -0.51 5.10 17.13
C SER A 88 -0.62 3.58 17.32
N TYR A 89 -0.31 3.07 18.51
CA TYR A 89 -0.31 1.62 18.74
C TYR A 89 -1.73 1.05 18.67
N LEU A 90 -1.93 0.05 17.82
CA LEU A 90 -3.20 -0.57 17.47
C LEU A 90 -4.20 0.33 16.72
N SER A 91 -3.75 1.47 16.21
CA SER A 91 -4.52 2.35 15.35
C SER A 91 -4.86 1.66 14.02
N PRO A 92 -6.15 1.47 13.67
CA PRO A 92 -6.55 0.84 12.42
C PRO A 92 -6.77 1.88 11.31
N ALA A 93 -6.40 1.50 10.09
CA ALA A 93 -6.75 2.23 8.89
C ALA A 93 -6.97 1.27 7.71
N TYR A 94 -7.56 1.77 6.63
CA TYR A 94 -7.65 1.03 5.38
C TYR A 94 -7.61 1.95 4.16
N VAL A 95 -7.33 1.37 3.01
CA VAL A 95 -7.49 2.02 1.70
C VAL A 95 -8.04 1.03 0.68
N ILE A 96 -8.83 1.53 -0.27
CA ILE A 96 -9.27 0.76 -1.43
C ILE A 96 -8.39 1.17 -2.61
N LEU A 97 -7.70 0.21 -3.21
CA LEU A 97 -6.80 0.40 -4.36
C LEU A 97 -7.36 -0.36 -5.58
N GLY A 98 -7.04 0.12 -6.77
CA GLY A 98 -7.41 -0.53 -8.03
C GLY A 98 -8.50 0.21 -8.79
N GLU A 99 -9.27 -0.54 -9.59
CA GLU A 99 -10.23 -0.01 -10.59
C GLU A 99 -11.38 0.78 -9.96
N GLU A 100 -11.93 0.31 -8.85
CA GLU A 100 -12.99 1.00 -8.09
C GLU A 100 -12.42 1.87 -6.95
N GLY A 101 -11.09 1.83 -6.78
CA GLY A 101 -10.38 2.47 -5.68
C GLY A 101 -9.51 3.65 -6.10
N SER A 102 -8.54 3.95 -5.26
CA SER A 102 -7.50 4.93 -5.60
C SER A 102 -6.50 4.31 -6.56
N ASN A 103 -6.26 4.96 -7.70
CA ASN A 103 -5.12 4.67 -8.58
C ASN A 103 -3.85 5.27 -7.96
N ALA A 104 -3.30 4.55 -7.00
CA ALA A 104 -2.21 5.01 -6.15
C ALA A 104 -1.33 3.84 -5.73
N ARG A 105 -0.08 4.12 -5.43
CA ARG A 105 0.79 3.19 -4.69
C ARG A 105 0.68 3.47 -3.20
N LEU A 106 0.76 2.43 -2.39
CA LEU A 106 0.75 2.51 -0.94
C LEU A 106 2.12 2.08 -0.40
N TRP A 107 2.76 2.99 0.33
CA TRP A 107 3.97 2.68 1.08
C TRP A 107 3.61 2.23 2.49
N VAL A 108 4.14 1.08 2.91
CA VAL A 108 3.93 0.49 4.23
C VAL A 108 5.29 0.27 4.88
N PRO A 109 5.65 1.04 5.93
CA PRO A 109 6.93 0.88 6.62
C PRO A 109 6.93 -0.33 7.58
N PRO A 110 8.12 -0.75 8.06
CA PRO A 110 8.25 -1.78 9.08
C PRO A 110 7.39 -1.51 10.33
N GLY A 111 6.89 -2.58 10.96
CA GLY A 111 6.02 -2.49 12.13
C GLY A 111 4.56 -2.12 11.85
N ILE A 112 4.17 -1.89 10.58
CA ILE A 112 2.75 -1.79 10.19
C ILE A 112 2.31 -3.16 9.67
N ALA A 113 1.47 -3.84 10.45
CA ALA A 113 0.82 -5.05 9.97
C ALA A 113 -0.23 -4.69 8.93
N HIS A 114 -0.27 -5.44 7.84
CA HIS A 114 -1.18 -5.19 6.76
C HIS A 114 -1.63 -6.49 6.07
N GLY A 115 -2.62 -6.34 5.22
CA GLY A 115 -3.16 -7.42 4.40
C GLY A 115 -4.30 -6.92 3.55
N PHE A 116 -4.79 -7.77 2.66
CA PHE A 116 -5.79 -7.36 1.67
C PHE A 116 -6.81 -8.45 1.38
N ALA A 117 -7.97 -8.00 0.89
CA ALA A 117 -9.10 -8.77 0.41
C ALA A 117 -9.60 -8.19 -0.91
#